data_AF-A0A385SSH1-F1
#
_entry.id   AF-A0A385SSH1-F1
#
_cell.length_a   1.000
_cell.length_b   1.000
_cell.length_c   1.000
_cell.angle_alpha   90.00
_cell.angle_beta   90.00
_cell.angle_gamma   90.00
#
_symmetry.space_group_name_H-M   'P 1'
#
loop_
_entity.id
_entity.type
_entity.pdbx_description
1 polymer ?
#
loop_
_entity_poly.entity_id
_entity_poly.type
_entity_poly.pdbx_seq_one_letter_code
_entity_poly.pdbx_strand_id
1 'polypeptide(L)'
;MTTNRIIAVLNGIVAWIIVPISILTTFVLGLLVSITFGLLLFPISLIWIVLFYGPLIGLSWFYEKARFLRILTSVVGIPMAVVGSAFVTLMPSMGDTESRASKLLACDVFPYTWHLYHFAKADPLIKYSNGYDDLLRIFNKIDRRDIPTNEYIIKMKVDNGWH
;
A
#
# COMPACT_ATOMS: atom_id res chain seq x y z
N MET A 1 -47.78 -12.45 -28.41
CA MET A 1 -47.84 -12.65 -26.93
C MET A 1 -47.47 -14.08 -26.49
N THR A 2 -47.84 -15.13 -27.24
CA THR A 2 -47.49 -16.53 -26.95
C THR A 2 -46.00 -16.84 -27.02
N THR A 3 -45.28 -16.32 -28.03
CA THR A 3 -43.82 -16.49 -28.17
C THR A 3 -43.04 -15.97 -26.95
N ASN A 4 -43.44 -14.80 -26.42
CA ASN A 4 -42.78 -14.22 -25.24
C ASN A 4 -43.02 -15.05 -23.98
N ARG A 5 -44.19 -15.70 -23.85
CA ARG A 5 -44.45 -16.64 -22.76
C ARG A 5 -43.57 -17.89 -22.85
N ILE A 6 -43.39 -18.43 -24.04
CA ILE A 6 -42.53 -19.62 -24.26
C ILE A 6 -41.07 -19.28 -23.93
N ILE A 7 -40.57 -18.12 -24.37
CA ILE A 7 -39.22 -17.65 -24.05
C ILE A 7 -39.05 -17.44 -22.54
N ALA A 8 -40.05 -16.87 -21.85
CA ALA A 8 -39.98 -16.66 -20.41
C ALA A 8 -39.92 -17.99 -19.62
N VAL A 9 -40.67 -19.00 -20.05
CA VAL A 9 -40.63 -20.34 -19.42
C VAL A 9 -39.29 -21.03 -19.67
N LEU A 10 -38.77 -20.98 -20.90
CA LEU A 10 -37.44 -21.51 -21.23
C LEU A 10 -36.34 -20.81 -20.41
N ASN A 11 -36.38 -19.48 -20.32
CA ASN A 11 -35.44 -18.71 -19.50
C ASN A 11 -35.58 -19.04 -18.02
N GLY A 12 -36.79 -19.30 -17.51
CA GLY A 12 -37.01 -19.72 -16.13
C GLY A 12 -36.36 -21.07 -15.82
N ILE A 13 -36.50 -22.05 -16.73
CA ILE A 13 -35.87 -23.38 -16.59
C ILE A 13 -34.34 -23.26 -16.63
N VAL A 14 -33.82 -22.50 -17.58
CA VAL A 14 -32.37 -22.27 -17.72
C VAL A 14 -31.83 -21.52 -16.50
N ALA A 15 -32.53 -20.49 -16.01
CA ALA A 15 -32.13 -19.72 -14.83
C ALA A 15 -32.12 -20.59 -13.56
N TRP A 16 -33.07 -21.51 -13.40
CA TRP A 16 -33.11 -22.43 -12.26
C TRP A 16 -31.84 -23.29 -12.13
N ILE A 17 -31.19 -23.59 -13.26
CA ILE A 17 -29.95 -24.36 -13.31
C ILE A 17 -28.72 -23.43 -13.25
N ILE A 18 -28.71 -22.35 -14.02
CA ILE A 18 -27.54 -21.47 -14.13
C ILE A 18 -27.30 -20.66 -12.86
N VAL A 19 -28.34 -20.16 -12.18
CA VAL A 19 -28.19 -19.33 -10.97
C VAL A 19 -27.48 -20.06 -9.82
N PRO A 20 -27.84 -21.29 -9.43
CA PRO A 20 -27.09 -22.00 -8.39
C PRO A 20 -25.67 -22.35 -8.83
N ILE A 21 -25.46 -22.69 -10.11
CA ILE A 21 -24.12 -22.96 -10.65
C ILE A 21 -23.26 -21.68 -10.64
N SER A 22 -23.81 -20.52 -10.99
CA SER A 22 -23.09 -19.26 -11.01
C SER A 22 -22.69 -18.82 -9.61
N ILE A 23 -23.55 -19.04 -8.60
CA ILE A 23 -23.21 -18.78 -7.19
C ILE A 23 -22.07 -19.70 -6.75
N LEU A 24 -22.17 -21.01 -7.01
CA LEU A 24 -21.15 -21.98 -6.63
C LEU A 24 -19.81 -21.69 -7.31
N THR A 25 -19.82 -21.46 -8.63
CA THR A 25 -18.61 -21.18 -9.40
C THR A 25 -18.00 -19.85 -9.01
N THR A 26 -18.77 -18.78 -8.84
CA THR A 26 -18.24 -17.47 -8.41
C THR A 26 -17.64 -17.55 -7.01
N PHE A 27 -18.29 -18.26 -6.09
CA PHE A 27 -17.77 -18.44 -4.73
C PHE A 27 -16.49 -19.27 -4.70
N VAL A 28 -16.49 -20.44 -5.35
CA VAL A 28 -15.35 -21.37 -5.35
C VAL A 28 -14.18 -20.78 -6.14
N LEU A 29 -14.43 -20.27 -7.35
CA LEU A 29 -13.37 -19.63 -8.16
C LEU A 29 -12.87 -18.36 -7.49
N GLY A 30 -13.75 -17.52 -6.94
CA GLY A 30 -13.35 -16.29 -6.24
C GLY A 30 -12.45 -16.58 -5.04
N LEU A 31 -12.77 -17.62 -4.26
CA LEU A 31 -11.96 -18.06 -3.13
C LEU A 31 -10.63 -18.68 -3.59
N LEU A 32 -10.63 -19.50 -4.64
CA LEU A 32 -9.42 -20.10 -5.20
C LEU A 32 -8.46 -19.03 -5.75
N VAL A 33 -9.01 -18.03 -6.47
CA VAL A 33 -8.27 -16.90 -7.01
C VAL A 33 -7.70 -16.03 -5.88
N SER A 34 -8.49 -15.75 -4.84
CA SER A 34 -8.02 -14.98 -3.68
C SER A 34 -6.88 -15.69 -2.94
N ILE A 35 -6.97 -17.01 -2.76
CA ILE A 35 -5.93 -17.80 -2.09
C ILE A 35 -4.66 -17.85 -2.97
N THR A 36 -4.78 -18.14 -4.26
CA THR A 36 -3.62 -18.26 -5.16
C THR A 36 -2.87 -16.95 -5.29
N PHE A 37 -3.58 -15.82 -5.42
CA PHE A 37 -2.97 -14.50 -5.44
C PHE A 37 -2.42 -14.07 -4.10
N GLY A 38 -3.15 -14.31 -3.00
CA GLY A 38 -2.66 -14.04 -1.64
C GLY A 38 -1.37 -14.79 -1.32
N LEU A 39 -1.28 -16.07 -1.72
CA LEU A 39 -0.08 -16.89 -1.53
C LEU A 39 1.10 -16.37 -2.34
N LEU A 40 0.86 -15.84 -3.55
CA LEU A 40 1.90 -15.24 -4.39
C LEU A 40 2.35 -13.85 -3.87
N LEU A 41 1.45 -13.09 -3.26
CA LEU A 41 1.73 -11.79 -2.64
C LEU A 41 2.57 -11.91 -1.36
N PHE A 42 2.41 -13.01 -0.63
CA PHE A 42 3.14 -13.26 0.62
C PHE A 42 4.67 -13.20 0.46
N PRO A 43 5.32 -13.99 -0.44
CA PRO A 43 6.77 -13.96 -0.60
C PRO A 43 7.26 -12.59 -1.10
N ILE A 44 6.52 -11.94 -2.00
CA ILE A 44 6.88 -10.61 -2.50
C ILE A 44 6.85 -9.57 -1.37
N SER A 45 5.83 -9.63 -0.51
CA SER A 45 5.70 -8.76 0.66
C SER A 45 6.77 -9.06 1.71
N LEU A 46 7.16 -10.33 1.87
CA LEU A 46 8.25 -10.72 2.75
C LEU A 46 9.59 -10.14 2.28
N ILE A 47 9.88 -10.24 0.97
CA ILE A 47 11.06 -9.63 0.36
C ILE A 47 11.09 -8.12 0.62
N TRP A 48 9.96 -7.44 0.42
CA TRP A 48 9.82 -6.02 0.73
C TRP A 48 10.17 -5.69 2.19
N ILE A 49 9.58 -6.43 3.13
CA ILE A 49 9.74 -6.17 4.56
C ILE A 49 11.19 -6.40 5.00
N VAL A 50 11.77 -7.54 4.61
CA VAL A 50 13.10 -7.97 5.07
C VAL A 50 14.21 -7.18 4.38
N LEU A 51 14.12 -6.99 3.06
CA LEU A 51 15.21 -6.40 2.28
C LEU A 51 15.14 -4.88 2.16
N PHE A 52 13.96 -4.25 2.34
CA PHE A 52 13.82 -2.81 2.09
C PHE A 52 13.25 -2.07 3.29
N TYR A 53 12.02 -2.40 3.69
CA TYR A 53 11.29 -1.63 4.69
C TYR A 53 11.96 -1.65 6.08
N GLY A 54 12.32 -2.84 6.57
CA GLY A 54 13.00 -2.99 7.86
C GLY A 54 14.33 -2.22 7.92
N PRO A 55 15.23 -2.41 6.95
CA PRO A 55 16.47 -1.63 6.87
C PRO A 55 16.25 -0.12 6.72
N LEU A 56 15.30 0.34 5.90
CA LEU A 56 15.00 1.77 5.73
C LEU A 56 14.54 2.42 7.04
N ILE A 57 13.68 1.74 7.80
CA ILE A 57 13.26 2.15 9.14
C ILE A 57 14.46 2.21 10.08
N GLY A 58 15.31 1.18 10.10
CA GLY A 58 16.50 1.14 10.95
C GLY A 58 17.47 2.28 10.64
N LEU A 59 17.79 2.50 9.36
CA LEU A 59 18.66 3.59 8.91
C LEU A 59 18.08 4.97 9.23
N SER A 60 16.76 5.13 9.07
CA SER A 60 16.03 6.34 9.45
C SER A 60 16.10 6.61 10.96
N TRP A 61 15.98 5.58 11.78
CA TRP A 61 16.15 5.70 13.24
C TRP A 61 17.58 6.10 13.64
N PHE A 62 18.60 5.48 13.03
CA PHE A 62 20.00 5.86 13.25
C PHE A 62 20.31 7.30 12.80
N TYR A 63 19.72 7.73 11.68
CA TYR A 63 19.83 9.10 11.18
C TYR A 63 19.35 10.14 12.20
N GLU A 64 18.28 9.81 12.94
CA GLU A 64 17.74 10.68 13.98
C GLU A 64 18.61 10.69 15.24
N LYS A 65 18.97 9.51 15.76
CA LYS A 65 19.67 9.38 17.06
C LYS A 65 21.13 9.76 17.01
N ALA A 66 21.82 9.50 15.90
CA ALA A 66 23.26 9.69 15.79
C ALA A 66 23.61 10.68 14.67
N ARG A 67 23.83 11.95 15.05
CA ARG A 67 24.18 13.02 14.10
C ARG A 67 25.40 12.69 13.23
N PHE A 68 26.40 12.00 13.79
CA PHE A 68 27.61 11.61 13.06
C PHE A 68 27.37 10.51 12.02
N LEU A 69 26.35 9.65 12.24
CA LEU A 69 26.00 8.57 11.31
C LEU A 69 25.16 9.03 10.13
N ARG A 70 24.65 10.28 10.14
CA ARG A 70 23.74 10.80 9.10
C ARG A 70 24.28 10.67 7.69
N ILE A 71 25.56 10.97 7.50
CA ILE A 71 26.18 10.89 6.17
C ILE A 71 26.22 9.42 5.72
N LEU A 72 26.64 8.51 6.61
CA LEU A 72 26.72 7.09 6.29
C LEU A 72 25.34 6.48 6.02
N THR A 73 24.35 6.80 6.85
CA THR A 73 22.97 6.32 6.68
C THR A 73 22.33 6.88 5.43
N SER A 74 22.61 8.13 5.03
CA SER A 74 22.15 8.69 3.76
C SER A 74 22.83 8.04 2.55
N VAL A 75 24.14 7.80 2.60
CA VAL A 75 24.90 7.17 1.51
C VAL A 75 24.40 5.76 1.21
N VAL A 76 24.01 5.00 2.23
CA VAL A 76 23.46 3.64 2.06
C VAL A 76 21.95 3.68 1.81
N GLY A 77 21.23 4.51 2.56
CA GLY A 77 19.77 4.53 2.59
C GLY A 77 19.13 5.14 1.34
N ILE A 78 19.75 6.15 0.72
CA ILE A 78 19.20 6.76 -0.51
C ILE A 78 19.20 5.75 -1.67
N PRO A 79 20.33 5.08 -2.03
CA PRO A 79 20.31 4.04 -3.04
C PRO A 79 19.32 2.92 -2.72
N MET A 80 19.25 2.52 -1.45
CA MET A 80 18.32 1.50 -0.99
C MET A 80 16.85 1.90 -1.17
N ALA A 81 16.50 3.17 -0.91
CA ALA A 81 15.17 3.70 -1.14
C ALA A 81 14.83 3.74 -2.63
N VAL A 82 15.79 4.09 -3.50
CA VAL A 82 15.60 4.09 -4.96
C VAL A 82 15.35 2.66 -5.47
N VAL A 83 16.16 1.68 -5.05
CA VAL A 83 15.96 0.28 -5.44
C VAL A 83 14.64 -0.26 -4.87
N GLY A 84 14.30 0.11 -3.64
CA GLY A 84 13.00 -0.22 -3.04
C GLY A 84 11.82 0.34 -3.82
N SER A 85 11.88 1.60 -4.25
CA SER A 85 10.86 2.22 -5.09
C SER A 85 10.73 1.52 -6.45
N ALA A 86 11.85 1.17 -7.08
CA ALA A 86 11.87 0.36 -8.30
C ALA A 86 11.23 -1.03 -8.08
N PHE A 87 11.53 -1.68 -6.95
CA PHE A 87 10.91 -2.96 -6.60
C PHE A 87 9.38 -2.84 -6.42
N VAL A 88 8.91 -1.81 -5.71
CA VAL A 88 7.47 -1.60 -5.46
C VAL A 88 6.72 -1.24 -6.74
N THR A 89 7.33 -0.48 -7.65
CA THR A 89 6.69 -0.15 -8.93
C THR A 89 6.52 -1.36 -9.84
N LEU A 90 7.41 -2.35 -9.73
CA LEU A 90 7.33 -3.63 -10.42
C LEU A 90 6.39 -4.64 -9.74
N MET A 91 5.98 -4.39 -8.49
CA MET A 91 5.05 -5.26 -7.77
C MET A 91 3.65 -5.19 -8.41
N PRO A 92 2.99 -6.33 -8.70
CA PRO A 92 1.63 -6.33 -9.21
C PRO A 92 0.68 -5.71 -8.18
N SER A 93 -0.06 -4.68 -8.60
CA SER A 93 -1.14 -4.08 -7.82
C SER A 93 -2.37 -4.99 -7.95
N MET A 94 -2.51 -5.96 -7.05
CA MET A 94 -3.66 -6.87 -7.02
C MET A 94 -4.86 -6.23 -6.32
N GLY A 95 -5.26 -5.04 -6.76
CA GLY A 95 -6.39 -4.27 -6.21
C GLY A 95 -6.10 -3.45 -4.96
N ASP A 96 -4.91 -3.56 -4.38
CA ASP A 96 -4.50 -2.79 -3.20
C ASP A 96 -3.58 -1.61 -3.58
N THR A 97 -4.21 -0.54 -4.07
CA THR A 97 -3.52 0.70 -4.46
C THR A 97 -2.96 1.45 -3.25
N GLU A 98 -3.64 1.39 -2.10
CA GLU A 98 -3.20 2.00 -0.85
C GLU A 98 -1.91 1.36 -0.33
N SER A 99 -1.81 0.02 -0.33
CA SER A 99 -0.58 -0.69 0.08
C SER A 99 0.60 -0.30 -0.81
N ARG A 100 0.41 -0.22 -2.13
CA ARG A 100 1.46 0.24 -3.04
C ARG A 100 1.87 1.70 -2.75
N ALA A 101 0.90 2.60 -2.60
CA ALA A 101 1.14 4.01 -2.27
C ALA A 101 1.93 4.17 -0.96
N SER A 102 1.57 3.42 0.09
CA SER A 102 2.26 3.47 1.39
C SER A 102 3.74 3.04 1.29
N LYS A 103 4.03 2.02 0.48
CA LYS A 103 5.39 1.51 0.26
C LYS A 103 6.25 2.48 -0.54
N LEU A 104 5.68 3.11 -1.58
CA LEU A 104 6.35 4.16 -2.34
C LEU A 104 6.64 5.38 -1.46
N LEU A 105 5.63 5.82 -0.70
CA LEU A 105 5.77 6.93 0.24
C LEU A 105 6.91 6.65 1.24
N ALA A 106 7.02 5.43 1.76
CA ALA A 106 8.08 5.04 2.69
C ALA A 106 9.50 5.17 2.09
N CYS A 107 9.65 4.96 0.79
CA CYS A 107 10.90 5.22 0.06
C CYS A 107 11.12 6.71 -0.16
N ASP A 108 10.11 7.44 -0.59
CA ASP A 108 10.23 8.85 -1.00
C ASP A 108 10.50 9.78 0.19
N VAL A 109 10.02 9.43 1.38
CA VAL A 109 10.23 10.24 2.60
C VAL A 109 11.54 9.93 3.31
N PHE A 110 12.37 8.99 2.85
CA PHE A 110 13.67 8.71 3.49
C PHE A 110 14.51 10.01 3.54
N PRO A 111 15.15 10.38 4.69
CA PRO A 111 15.43 9.58 5.89
C PRO A 111 14.38 9.68 7.01
N TYR A 112 13.16 10.09 6.72
CA TYR A 112 12.07 10.26 7.70
C TYR A 112 11.09 9.07 7.73
N THR A 113 11.45 7.92 7.15
CA THR A 113 10.62 6.70 7.13
C THR A 113 10.20 6.23 8.53
N TRP A 114 11.06 6.40 9.54
CA TRP A 114 10.73 6.15 10.95
C TRP A 114 9.57 7.03 11.44
N HIS A 115 9.59 8.31 11.07
CA HIS A 115 8.55 9.26 11.44
C HIS A 115 7.25 8.91 10.72
N LEU A 116 7.32 8.56 9.43
CA LEU A 116 6.16 8.07 8.69
C LEU A 116 5.50 6.87 9.39
N TYR A 117 6.30 5.92 9.89
CA TYR A 117 5.78 4.74 10.60
C TYR A 117 5.02 5.10 11.90
N HIS A 118 5.55 6.01 12.71
CA HIS A 118 4.86 6.48 13.91
C HIS A 118 3.62 7.31 13.57
N PHE A 119 3.68 8.11 12.50
CA PHE A 119 2.55 8.92 12.04
C PHE A 119 1.41 8.04 11.51
N ALA A 120 1.72 6.97 10.78
CA ALA A 120 0.75 5.98 10.34
C ALA A 120 0.10 5.21 11.51
N LYS A 121 0.76 5.13 12.67
CA LYS A 121 0.23 4.53 13.89
C LYS A 121 -0.56 5.49 14.78
N ALA A 122 -0.73 6.74 14.36
CA ALA A 122 -1.33 7.81 15.18
C ALA A 122 -0.64 7.98 16.55
N ASP A 123 0.68 7.78 16.61
CA ASP A 123 1.44 7.97 17.84
C ASP A 123 1.55 9.48 18.17
N PRO A 124 0.95 9.96 19.28
CA PRO A 124 0.92 11.38 19.61
C PRO A 124 2.32 11.94 19.93
N LEU A 125 3.27 11.08 20.32
CA LEU A 125 4.62 11.50 20.71
C LEU A 125 5.44 11.99 19.52
N ILE A 126 5.03 11.66 18.29
CA ILE A 126 5.77 12.04 17.09
C ILE A 126 5.83 13.56 16.89
N LYS A 127 4.83 14.32 17.35
CA LYS A 127 4.81 15.78 17.25
C LYS A 127 5.99 16.45 17.96
N TYR A 128 6.62 15.73 18.90
CA TYR A 128 7.78 16.21 19.66
C TYR A 128 9.12 15.70 19.11
N SER A 129 9.11 14.95 18.00
CA SER A 129 10.33 14.46 17.34
C SER A 129 10.91 15.51 16.38
N ASN A 130 12.24 15.52 16.25
CA ASN A 130 12.95 16.55 15.47
C ASN A 130 12.71 16.47 13.95
N GLY A 131 12.14 15.37 13.43
CA GLY A 131 11.90 15.18 12.00
C GLY A 131 10.44 15.34 11.58
N TYR A 132 9.54 15.67 12.50
CA TYR A 132 8.11 15.75 12.22
C TYR A 132 7.75 16.89 11.25
N ASP A 133 8.28 18.08 11.48
CA ASP A 133 8.03 19.24 10.61
C ASP A 133 8.59 19.03 9.20
N ASP A 134 9.73 18.36 9.09
CA ASP A 134 10.35 18.04 7.80
C ASP A 134 9.53 16.98 7.04
N LEU A 135 8.99 15.97 7.73
CA LEU A 135 8.06 15.01 7.13
C LEU A 135 6.83 15.71 6.55
N LEU A 136 6.24 16.66 7.29
CA LEU A 136 5.10 17.44 6.81
C LEU A 136 5.44 18.33 5.61
N ARG A 137 6.63 18.93 5.61
CA ARG A 137 7.13 19.69 4.45
C ARG A 137 7.29 18.78 3.23
N ILE A 138 7.75 17.55 3.42
CA ILE A 138 7.84 16.56 2.34
C ILE A 138 6.45 16.21 1.83
N PHE A 139 5.48 15.93 2.70
CA PHE A 139 4.10 15.67 2.27
C PHE A 139 3.48 16.81 1.47
N ASN A 140 3.83 18.06 1.78
CA ASN A 140 3.35 19.22 1.03
C ASN A 140 4.10 19.44 -0.29
N LYS A 141 5.30 18.84 -0.45
CA LYS A 141 6.14 18.92 -1.65
C LYS A 141 5.96 17.73 -2.61
N ILE A 142 5.56 16.57 -2.11
CA ILE A 142 5.28 15.40 -2.94
C ILE A 142 4.24 15.82 -3.98
N ASP A 143 4.63 15.71 -5.24
CA ASP A 143 3.91 16.30 -6.36
C ASP A 143 2.51 15.67 -6.46
N ARG A 144 1.51 16.52 -6.68
CA ARG A 144 0.08 16.15 -6.74
C ARG A 144 -0.28 15.25 -7.93
N ARG A 145 0.72 14.86 -8.74
CA ARG A 145 0.55 14.09 -9.98
C ARG A 145 0.35 12.60 -9.76
N ASP A 146 0.85 12.03 -8.66
CA ASP A 146 0.57 10.63 -8.30
C ASP A 146 -0.70 10.55 -7.45
N ILE A 147 -1.85 10.42 -8.11
CA ILE A 147 -3.20 10.42 -7.50
C ILE A 147 -3.29 9.48 -6.29
N PRO A 148 -2.94 8.19 -6.37
CA PRO A 148 -3.10 7.26 -5.24
C PRO A 148 -2.24 7.62 -4.03
N THR A 149 -1.02 8.11 -4.23
CA THR A 149 -0.14 8.52 -3.13
C THR A 149 -0.67 9.78 -2.44
N ASN A 150 -1.25 10.72 -3.20
CA ASN A 150 -1.87 11.91 -2.64
C ASN A 150 -3.14 11.61 -1.85
N GLU A 151 -4.02 10.74 -2.37
CA GLU A 151 -5.21 10.28 -1.65
C GLU A 151 -4.82 9.61 -0.32
N TYR A 152 -3.77 8.79 -0.33
CA TYR A 152 -3.24 8.15 0.86
C TYR A 152 -2.70 9.15 1.89
N ILE A 153 -1.93 10.16 1.46
CA ILE A 153 -1.44 11.23 2.34
C ILE A 153 -2.60 12.03 2.94
N ILE A 154 -3.63 12.37 2.14
CA ILE A 154 -4.81 13.10 2.61
C ILE A 154 -5.55 12.28 3.67
N LYS A 155 -5.80 10.99 3.40
CA LYS A 155 -6.41 10.06 4.36
C LYS A 155 -5.65 10.04 5.67
N MET A 156 -4.32 9.87 5.61
CA MET A 156 -3.46 9.89 6.80
C MET A 156 -3.50 11.23 7.56
N LYS A 157 -3.57 12.37 6.88
CA LYS A 157 -3.70 13.68 7.52
C LYS A 157 -5.04 13.81 8.25
N VAL A 158 -6.14 13.41 7.60
CA VAL A 158 -7.49 13.43 8.17
C VAL A 158 -7.58 12.53 9.40
N ASP A 159 -7.09 11.29 9.31
CA ASP A 159 -7.11 10.32 10.42
C ASP A 159 -6.33 10.80 11.65
N ASN A 160 -5.30 11.64 11.44
CA ASN A 160 -4.48 12.23 12.49
C ASN A 160 -4.96 13.63 12.94
N GLY A 161 -6.09 14.12 12.43
CA GLY A 161 -6.66 15.43 12.79
C GLY A 161 -5.85 16.63 12.27
N TRP A 162 -5.15 16.46 11.15
CA TRP A 162 -4.40 17.51 10.47
C TRP A 162 -5.22 18.09 9.32
N HIS A 163 -5.58 19.37 9.43
CA HIS A 163 -6.24 20.17 8.40
C HIS A 163 -5.24 21.08 7.69
#